data_AF-A0A4Y2H9R6-F1
#
_entry.id   AF-A0A4Y2H9R6-F1
#
_cell.length_a   1.000
_cell.length_b   1.000
_cell.length_c   1.000
_cell.angle_alpha   90.00
_cell.angle_beta   90.00
_cell.angle_gamma   90.00
#
_symmetry.space_group_name_H-M   'P 1'
#
loop_
_entity.id
_entity.type
_entity.pdbx_description
1 polymer ?
#
loop_
_entity_poly.entity_id
_entity_poly.type
_entity_poly.pdbx_seq_one_letter_code
_entity_poly.pdbx_strand_id
1 'polypeptide(L)'
;MPKKPAKYGVKIFELVDSRVSYTWKMEVYTGQQPKGYQLDNSPGSVVKRLMAPLYNSGRNLTVDNWYTLYPLFKELLKQILLLEL
;
A
#
# COMPACT_ATOMS: atom_id res chain seq x y z
N MET A 1 17.34 7.97 -2.43
CA MET A 1 17.21 6.86 -1.46
C MET A 1 18.60 6.39 -1.00
N PRO A 2 19.13 6.92 0.11
CA PRO A 2 20.54 6.74 0.50
C PRO A 2 20.98 5.29 0.72
N LYS A 3 20.09 4.42 1.22
CA LYS A 3 20.36 3.00 1.52
C LYS A 3 20.04 2.04 0.35
N LYS A 4 19.77 2.55 -0.85
CA LYS A 4 19.48 1.73 -2.04
C LYS A 4 20.69 1.71 -2.98
N PRO A 5 20.95 0.61 -3.72
CA PRO A 5 22.06 0.53 -4.68
C PRO A 5 22.03 1.67 -5.70
N ALA A 6 20.86 1.92 -6.30
CA ALA A 6 20.58 3.12 -7.07
C ALA A 6 20.04 4.22 -6.15
N LYS A 7 20.85 5.25 -5.92
CA LYS A 7 20.48 6.37 -5.02
C LYS A 7 19.36 7.24 -5.58
N TYR A 8 19.27 7.35 -6.90
CA TYR A 8 18.31 8.20 -7.61
C TYR A 8 17.45 7.33 -8.52
N GLY A 9 16.16 7.65 -8.57
CA GLY A 9 15.19 6.90 -9.35
C GLY A 9 13.77 7.23 -8.94
N VAL A 10 12.82 6.64 -9.68
CA VAL A 10 11.39 6.75 -9.38
C VAL A 10 11.06 5.74 -8.27
N LYS A 11 10.40 6.21 -7.21
CA LYS A 11 9.89 5.34 -6.15
C LYS A 11 8.49 4.87 -6.53
N ILE A 12 8.26 3.57 -6.44
CA ILE A 12 6.97 2.93 -6.72
C ILE A 12 6.56 2.14 -5.46
N PHE A 13 5.29 2.25 -5.11
CA PHE A 13 4.62 1.40 -4.12
C PHE A 13 3.96 0.23 -4.84
N GLU A 14 4.13 -0.98 -4.33
CA GLU A 14 3.73 -2.19 -5.03
C GLU A 14 2.96 -3.11 -4.09
N LEU A 15 1.85 -3.68 -4.57
CA LEU A 15 1.12 -4.76 -3.95
C LEU A 15 1.41 -6.04 -4.74
N VAL A 16 2.03 -7.01 -4.10
CA VAL A 16 2.59 -8.20 -4.74
C VAL A 16 2.10 -9.45 -4.04
N ASP A 17 1.74 -10.47 -4.82
CA ASP A 17 1.49 -11.80 -4.30
C ASP A 17 2.81 -12.44 -3.83
N SER A 18 2.87 -12.81 -2.55
CA SER A 18 4.10 -13.30 -1.94
C SER A 18 4.50 -14.71 -2.39
N ARG A 19 3.57 -15.52 -2.93
CA ARG A 19 3.84 -16.90 -3.32
C ARG A 19 4.33 -17.00 -4.76
N VAL A 20 3.74 -16.22 -5.66
CA VAL A 20 4.06 -16.29 -7.10
C VAL A 20 4.77 -15.04 -7.62
N SER A 21 5.04 -14.06 -6.76
CA SER A 21 5.68 -12.78 -7.12
C SER A 21 4.94 -12.01 -8.22
N TYR A 22 3.61 -12.15 -8.25
CA TYR A 22 2.77 -11.44 -9.22
C TYR A 22 2.39 -10.06 -8.67
N THR A 23 2.74 -9.01 -9.42
CA THR A 23 2.39 -7.63 -9.04
C THR A 23 0.94 -7.33 -9.37
N TRP A 24 0.12 -7.16 -8.33
CA TRP A 24 -1.30 -6.88 -8.45
C TRP A 24 -1.58 -5.41 -8.78
N LYS A 25 -0.86 -4.50 -8.11
CA LYS A 25 -1.06 -3.06 -8.28
C LYS A 25 0.23 -2.29 -7.97
N MET A 26 0.46 -1.23 -8.73
CA MET A 26 1.58 -0.30 -8.52
C MET A 26 1.07 1.14 -8.44
N GLU A 27 1.74 1.96 -7.64
CA GLU A 27 1.45 3.39 -7.51
C GLU A 27 2.77 4.17 -7.44
N VAL A 28 2.94 5.17 -8.31
CA VAL A 28 4.15 6.00 -8.34
C VAL A 28 4.11 7.01 -7.19
N TYR A 29 5.19 7.11 -6.42
CA TYR A 29 5.37 8.18 -5.45
C TYR A 29 5.77 9.48 -6.17
N THR A 30 4.85 10.43 -6.20
CA THR A 30 4.99 11.69 -6.94
C THR A 30 5.52 12.85 -6.11
N GLY A 31 5.69 12.67 -4.80
CA GLY A 31 6.15 13.75 -3.90
C GLY A 31 5.19 14.94 -3.90
N GLN A 32 5.70 16.13 -4.22
CA GLN A 32 4.91 17.35 -4.31
C GLN A 32 4.40 17.54 -5.75
N GLN A 33 3.07 17.64 -5.90
CA GLN A 33 2.43 17.86 -7.20
C GLN A 33 1.78 19.25 -7.30
N PRO A 34 1.51 19.75 -8.52
CA PRO A 34 0.75 20.97 -8.76
C PRO A 34 -0.68 20.88 -8.20
N LYS A 35 -1.28 22.04 -7.88
CA LYS A 35 -2.66 22.13 -7.36
C LYS A 35 -3.64 21.37 -8.25
N GLY A 36 -4.44 20.50 -7.63
CA GLY A 36 -5.43 19.66 -8.31
C GLY A 36 -4.95 18.24 -8.63
N TYR A 37 -3.65 17.96 -8.48
CA TYR A 37 -3.07 16.64 -8.74
C TYR A 37 -2.52 15.97 -7.47
N GLN A 38 -2.57 16.63 -6.31
CA GLN A 38 -2.02 16.07 -5.09
C GLN A 38 -2.78 14.83 -4.62
N LEU A 39 -2.03 13.79 -4.28
CA LEU A 39 -2.51 12.61 -3.57
C LEU A 39 -1.89 12.54 -2.18
N ASP A 40 -2.66 12.05 -1.21
CA ASP A 40 -2.11 11.76 0.12
C ASP A 40 -1.16 10.57 0.03
N ASN A 41 0.13 10.85 0.20
CA ASN A 41 1.23 9.90 0.19
C ASN A 41 1.53 9.32 1.59
N SER A 42 0.66 9.54 2.58
CA SER A 42 0.78 8.90 3.89
C SER A 42 0.71 7.36 3.77
N PRO A 43 1.40 6.60 4.65
CA PRO A 43 1.45 5.15 4.57
C PRO A 43 0.04 4.52 4.57
N GLY A 44 -0.85 5.03 5.42
CA GLY A 44 -2.22 4.54 5.52
C GLY A 44 -3.03 4.75 4.24
N SER A 45 -2.94 5.93 3.63
CA SER A 45 -3.67 6.24 2.40
C SER A 45 -3.16 5.45 1.20
N VAL A 46 -1.83 5.27 1.10
CA VAL A 46 -1.22 4.41 0.07
C VAL A 46 -1.68 2.96 0.23
N VAL A 47 -1.63 2.40 1.44
CA VAL A 47 -2.06 1.01 1.69
C VAL A 47 -3.53 0.82 1.32
N LYS A 48 -4.42 1.74 1.73
CA LYS A 48 -5.85 1.65 1.39
C LYS A 48 -6.09 1.67 -0.12
N ARG A 49 -5.39 2.54 -0.86
CA ARG A 49 -5.52 2.59 -2.33
C ARG A 49 -4.98 1.33 -3.00
N LEU A 50 -3.87 0.80 -2.53
CA LEU A 50 -3.30 -0.44 -3.05
C LEU A 50 -4.20 -1.65 -2.77
N MET A 51 -4.76 -1.72 -1.56
CA MET A 51 -5.58 -2.84 -1.08
C MET A 51 -7.03 -2.82 -1.54
N ALA A 52 -7.56 -1.68 -2.01
CA ALA A 52 -8.92 -1.54 -2.51
C ALA A 52 -9.44 -2.72 -3.37
N PRO A 53 -8.71 -3.27 -4.36
CA PRO A 53 -9.18 -4.40 -5.15
C PRO A 53 -9.19 -5.75 -4.42
N LEU A 54 -8.61 -5.85 -3.22
CA LEU A 54 -8.50 -7.09 -2.42
C LEU A 54 -9.31 -7.05 -1.12
N TYR A 55 -10.11 -6.00 -0.90
CA TYR A 55 -11.06 -5.98 0.22
C TYR A 55 -12.03 -7.16 0.11
N ASN A 56 -12.42 -7.71 1.27
CA ASN A 56 -13.27 -8.89 1.43
C ASN A 56 -12.74 -10.17 0.76
N SER A 57 -11.44 -10.23 0.43
CA SER A 57 -10.88 -11.41 -0.22
C SER A 57 -10.36 -12.49 0.74
N GLY A 58 -10.41 -12.25 2.06
CA GLY A 58 -9.85 -13.14 3.07
C GLY A 58 -8.32 -13.27 3.02
N ARG A 59 -7.63 -12.44 2.24
CA ARG A 59 -6.16 -12.45 2.13
C ARG A 59 -5.51 -11.69 3.27
N ASN A 60 -4.39 -12.22 3.74
CA ASN A 60 -3.53 -11.52 4.70
C ASN A 60 -2.64 -10.51 3.98
N LEU A 61 -2.41 -9.37 4.64
CA LEU A 61 -1.48 -8.35 4.18
C LEU A 61 -0.23 -8.36 5.05
N THR A 62 0.93 -8.47 4.41
CA THR A 62 2.25 -8.30 5.06
C THR A 62 2.85 -6.99 4.58
N VAL A 63 3.36 -6.17 5.50
CA VAL A 63 3.93 -4.84 5.19
C VAL A 63 5.25 -4.61 5.91
N ASP A 64 6.00 -3.62 5.43
CA ASP A 64 7.19 -3.12 6.14
C ASP A 64 6.83 -2.26 7.36
N ASN A 65 7.84 -1.93 8.17
CA ASN A 65 7.67 -1.11 9.38
C ASN A 65 7.11 0.30 9.12
N TRP A 66 7.37 0.90 7.95
CA TRP A 66 6.88 2.23 7.59
C TRP A 66 5.36 2.26 7.42
N TYR A 67 4.74 1.12 7.10
CA TYR A 67 3.29 0.97 7.02
C TYR A 67 2.63 0.43 8.30
N THR A 68 3.41 0.08 9.33
CA THR A 68 2.90 -0.55 10.56
C THR A 68 2.20 0.47 11.46
N LEU A 69 0.93 0.78 11.15
CA LEU A 69 0.11 1.74 11.88
C LEU A 69 -1.10 1.04 12.52
N TYR A 70 -1.21 1.09 13.85
CA TYR A 70 -2.35 0.51 14.59
C TYR A 70 -3.74 0.91 14.06
N PRO A 71 -4.06 2.21 13.85
CA PRO A 71 -5.39 2.58 13.35
C PRO A 71 -5.67 2.02 11.94
N LEU A 72 -4.65 1.94 11.08
CA LEU A 72 -4.76 1.37 9.75
C LEU A 72 -5.15 -0.11 9.82
N PHE A 73 -4.47 -0.91 10.64
CA PHE A 73 -4.79 -2.33 10.77
C PHE A 73 -6.18 -2.58 11.36
N LYS A 74 -6.62 -1.74 12.31
CA LYS A 74 -7.97 -1.83 12.87
C LYS A 74 -9.05 -1.59 11.81
N GLU A 75 -8.81 -0.69 10.86
CA GLU A 75 -9.70 -0.44 9.74
C GLU A 75 -9.63 -1.54 8.68
N LEU A 76 -8.42 -1.96 8.30
CA LEU A 76 -8.22 -3.03 7.32
C LEU A 76 -8.82 -4.35 7.80
N LEU A 77 -8.73 -4.66 9.09
CA LEU A 77 -9.35 -5.87 9.65
C LEU A 77 -10.86 -5.91 9.40
N LYS A 78 -11.55 -4.77 9.51
CA LYS A 78 -12.99 -4.67 9.20
C LYS A 78 -13.28 -4.87 7.71
N GLN A 79 -12.36 -4.48 6.82
CA GLN A 79 -12.55 -4.52 5.37
C GLN A 79 -11.99 -5.79 4.71
N ILE A 80 -11.09 -6.51 5.38
CA ILE A 80 -10.49 -7.76 4.88
C ILE A 80 -11.30 -8.97 5.37
N LEU A 81 -11.86 -8.87 6.57
CA LEU A 81 -12.42 -9.99 7.32
C LEU A 81 -13.95 -10.07 7.34
N LEU A 82 -14.68 -9.37 6.46
CA LEU A 82 -16.13 -9.58 6.31
C LEU A 82 -16.43 -10.93 5.64
N LEU A 83 -16.22 -12.00 6.42
CA LEU A 83 -17.17 -13.10 6.50
C LEU A 83 -18.19 -12.65 7.57
N GLU A 84 -19.40 -12.28 7.15
CA GLU A 84 -20.51 -12.25 8.09
C GLU A 84 -20.66 -13.67 8.65
N LEU A 85 -20.50 -13.80 9.97
CA LEU A 85 -21.12 -14.84 10.77
C LEU A 85 -22.33 -14.23 11.47
#